data_AF-A0A330L7L7-F1
#
_entry.id   AF-A0A330L7L7-F1
#
_cell.length_a   1.000
_cell.length_b   1.000
_cell.length_c   1.000
_cell.angle_alpha   90.00
_cell.angle_beta   90.00
_cell.angle_gamma   90.00
#
_symmetry.space_group_name_H-M   'P 1'
#
loop_
_entity.id
_entity.type
_entity.pdbx_description
1 polymer ?
#
loop_
_entity_poly.entity_id
_entity_poly.type
_entity_poly.pdbx_seq_one_letter_code
_entity_poly.pdbx_strand_id
1 'polypeptide(L)'
;MVRSTLHLAAAGLAILLTLSFGCTHDTYQQRADIVKDHVEAFYSHLKSNHVEAAVRENEQIEAMASQMGETVRKRAQMQGTTQVEREFALMKTANEAAAQNWLALGQYFSIKKQPAQARATYQRIVDTYTNPTDRSYREQAQRALKDLEILSPPTTHTLP
;
A
#
# COMPACT_ATOMS: atom_id res chain seq x y z
N MET A 1 46.97 7.86 -63.93
CA MET A 1 45.60 8.38 -64.09
C MET A 1 44.65 7.47 -63.30
N VAL A 2 43.89 8.08 -62.39
CA VAL A 2 42.52 7.75 -61.89
C VAL A 2 42.27 6.29 -61.41
N ARG A 3 42.29 5.98 -60.10
CA ARG A 3 41.31 6.18 -58.98
C ARG A 3 40.23 5.09 -58.85
N SER A 4 39.97 4.73 -57.57
CA SER A 4 38.72 4.15 -57.01
C SER A 4 38.47 2.67 -57.28
N THR A 5 37.98 1.81 -56.36
CA THR A 5 37.26 1.93 -55.07
C THR A 5 37.18 0.50 -54.47
N LEU A 6 37.48 0.26 -53.20
CA LEU A 6 36.56 0.27 -52.04
C LEU A 6 36.05 -1.16 -51.66
N HIS A 7 36.09 -1.43 -50.36
CA HIS A 7 35.41 -2.49 -49.60
C HIS A 7 35.93 -3.94 -49.71
N LEU A 8 36.48 -4.46 -48.61
CA LEU A 8 35.92 -5.57 -47.83
C LEU A 8 37.01 -6.11 -46.88
N ALA A 9 36.88 -5.86 -45.58
CA ALA A 9 37.26 -6.76 -44.47
C ALA A 9 37.16 -6.04 -43.11
N ALA A 10 36.07 -5.31 -42.89
CA ALA A 10 35.67 -4.84 -41.56
C ALA A 10 34.40 -5.61 -41.17
N ALA A 11 34.54 -6.88 -40.77
CA ALA A 11 33.37 -7.71 -40.41
C ALA A 11 33.69 -8.83 -39.41
N GLY A 12 34.69 -8.67 -38.55
CA GLY A 12 35.15 -9.73 -37.65
C GLY A 12 35.23 -9.38 -36.17
N LEU A 13 34.70 -8.24 -35.74
CA LEU A 13 34.75 -7.82 -34.32
C LEU A 13 33.52 -6.99 -33.92
N ALA A 14 32.33 -7.47 -34.32
CA ALA A 14 31.04 -6.89 -33.93
C ALA A 14 30.25 -7.87 -33.05
N ILE A 15 30.93 -8.52 -32.10
CA ILE A 15 30.30 -9.41 -31.13
C ILE A 15 30.67 -8.93 -29.74
N LEU A 16 29.63 -8.72 -28.93
CA LEU A 16 29.64 -8.55 -27.47
C LEU A 16 29.96 -7.16 -26.88
N LEU A 17 29.32 -6.12 -27.41
CA LEU A 17 28.92 -4.97 -26.59
C LEU A 17 27.40 -4.75 -26.70
N THR A 18 26.64 -5.84 -26.49
CA THR A 18 25.28 -5.70 -25.96
C THR A 18 25.40 -5.16 -24.55
N LEU A 19 25.60 -3.83 -24.47
CA LEU A 19 25.31 -3.06 -23.28
C LEU A 19 23.86 -3.39 -22.93
N SER A 20 23.73 -4.29 -21.97
CA SER A 20 22.55 -4.41 -21.14
C SER A 20 22.35 -3.04 -20.50
N PHE A 21 21.66 -2.15 -21.21
CA PHE A 21 20.89 -1.09 -20.61
C PHE A 21 19.82 -1.79 -19.77
N GLY A 22 20.24 -2.25 -18.58
CA GLY A 22 19.31 -2.43 -17.50
C GLY A 22 18.61 -1.09 -17.40
N CYS A 23 17.36 -1.03 -17.83
CA CYS A 23 16.44 -0.06 -17.31
C CYS A 23 16.42 -0.31 -15.80
N THR A 24 17.29 0.36 -15.05
CA THR A 24 17.05 0.66 -13.64
C THR A 24 15.86 1.60 -13.62
N HIS A 25 14.70 1.08 -14.02
CA HIS A 25 13.41 1.67 -13.71
C HIS A 25 13.39 1.77 -12.19
N ASP A 26 13.16 2.97 -11.65
CA ASP A 26 13.15 3.15 -10.21
C ASP A 26 11.91 2.45 -9.64
N THR A 27 12.06 1.16 -9.35
CA THR A 27 11.00 0.30 -8.81
C THR A 27 10.38 0.86 -7.54
N TYR A 28 11.13 1.68 -6.78
CA TYR A 28 10.63 2.40 -5.63
C TYR A 28 9.61 3.47 -6.05
N GLN A 29 9.98 4.33 -7.00
CA GLN A 29 9.11 5.41 -7.46
C GLN A 29 7.82 4.86 -8.08
N GLN A 30 7.93 3.81 -8.89
CA GLN A 30 6.76 3.13 -9.45
C GLN A 30 5.81 2.60 -8.36
N ARG A 31 6.34 1.94 -7.31
CA ARG A 31 5.49 1.44 -6.21
C ARG A 31 4.88 2.59 -5.40
N ALA A 32 5.62 3.68 -5.19
CA ALA A 32 5.12 4.86 -4.50
C ALA A 32 3.96 5.52 -5.26
N ASP A 33 4.09 5.63 -6.57
CA ASP A 33 3.03 6.16 -7.45
C ASP A 33 1.79 5.25 -7.40
N ILE A 34 1.95 3.92 -7.46
CA ILE A 34 0.82 2.98 -7.34
C ILE A 34 0.12 3.09 -5.98
N VAL A 35 0.87 3.18 -4.87
CA VAL A 35 0.26 3.38 -3.53
C VAL A 35 -0.56 4.68 -3.53
N LYS A 36 0.01 5.76 -4.07
CA LYS A 36 -0.67 7.05 -4.16
C LYS A 36 -1.96 6.95 -5.00
N ASP A 37 -1.91 6.30 -6.15
CA ASP A 37 -3.08 6.12 -7.02
C ASP A 37 -4.21 5.38 -6.28
N HIS A 38 -3.89 4.32 -5.52
CA HIS A 38 -4.87 3.61 -4.70
C HIS A 38 -5.43 4.49 -3.57
N VAL A 39 -4.63 5.35 -2.93
CA VAL A 39 -5.14 6.30 -1.93
C VAL A 39 -6.10 7.30 -2.57
N GLU A 40 -5.76 7.86 -3.73
CA GLU A 40 -6.62 8.80 -4.43
C GLU A 40 -7.93 8.15 -4.88
N ALA A 41 -7.86 6.92 -5.42
CA ALA A 41 -9.01 6.12 -5.80
C ALA A 41 -9.89 5.77 -4.59
N PHE A 42 -9.30 5.40 -3.45
CA PHE A 42 -10.01 5.16 -2.19
C PHE A 42 -10.90 6.35 -1.82
N TYR A 43 -10.32 7.56 -1.75
CA TYR A 43 -11.07 8.75 -1.36
C TYR A 43 -12.10 9.17 -2.42
N SER A 44 -11.79 8.97 -3.71
CA SER A 44 -12.74 9.20 -4.80
C SER A 44 -13.98 8.29 -4.66
N HIS A 45 -13.77 6.99 -4.48
CA HIS A 45 -14.84 6.02 -4.28
C HIS A 45 -15.65 6.28 -3.02
N LEU A 46 -15.00 6.62 -1.90
CA LEU A 46 -15.69 6.92 -0.65
C LEU A 46 -16.60 8.15 -0.79
N LYS A 47 -16.12 9.21 -1.48
CA LYS A 47 -16.92 10.41 -1.78
C LYS A 47 -18.13 10.10 -2.65
N SER A 48 -18.02 9.14 -3.57
CA SER A 48 -19.12 8.67 -4.42
C SER A 48 -20.02 7.62 -3.76
N ASN A 49 -19.82 7.30 -2.47
CA ASN A 49 -20.50 6.21 -1.75
C ASN A 49 -20.27 4.81 -2.36
N HIS A 50 -19.22 4.62 -3.17
CA HIS A 50 -18.81 3.31 -3.71
C HIS A 50 -17.93 2.57 -2.69
N VAL A 51 -18.55 2.20 -1.56
CA VAL A 51 -17.85 1.65 -0.38
C VAL A 51 -17.01 0.42 -0.71
N GLU A 52 -17.57 -0.54 -1.44
CA GLU A 52 -16.84 -1.77 -1.80
C GLU A 52 -15.62 -1.51 -2.67
N ALA A 53 -15.70 -0.52 -3.57
CA ALA A 53 -14.55 -0.13 -4.38
C ALA A 53 -13.47 0.50 -3.50
N ALA A 54 -13.84 1.42 -2.59
CA ALA A 54 -12.90 1.99 -1.63
C ALA A 54 -12.22 0.90 -0.78
N VAL A 55 -12.99 -0.06 -0.24
CA VAL A 55 -12.45 -1.21 0.50
C VAL A 55 -11.38 -1.95 -0.32
N ARG A 56 -11.67 -2.27 -1.59
CA ARG A 56 -10.71 -2.95 -2.47
C ARG A 56 -9.44 -2.15 -2.72
N GLU A 57 -9.55 -0.84 -2.96
CA GLU A 57 -8.38 0.03 -3.14
C GLU A 57 -7.48 -0.01 -1.90
N ASN A 58 -8.08 0.00 -0.70
CA ASN A 58 -7.30 -0.06 0.53
C ASN A 58 -6.65 -1.42 0.77
N GLU A 59 -7.34 -2.51 0.41
CA GLU A 59 -6.80 -3.86 0.50
C GLU A 59 -5.61 -4.07 -0.46
N GLN A 60 -5.58 -3.38 -1.61
CA GLN A 60 -4.39 -3.38 -2.47
C GLN A 60 -3.19 -2.70 -1.79
N ILE A 61 -3.41 -1.59 -1.07
CA ILE A 61 -2.35 -0.93 -0.31
C ILE A 61 -1.81 -1.86 0.79
N GLU A 62 -2.69 -2.55 1.53
CA GLU A 62 -2.29 -3.54 2.54
C GLU A 62 -1.48 -4.69 1.92
N ALA A 63 -1.91 -5.21 0.77
CA ALA A 63 -1.20 -6.26 0.05
C ALA A 63 0.20 -5.81 -0.39
N MET A 64 0.33 -4.58 -0.90
CA MET A 64 1.62 -4.00 -1.27
C MET A 64 2.54 -3.82 -0.05
N ALA A 65 2.01 -3.33 1.09
CA ALA A 65 2.75 -3.21 2.33
C ALA A 65 3.26 -4.59 2.81
N SER A 66 2.40 -5.62 2.76
CA SER A 66 2.80 -6.99 3.13
C SER A 66 3.89 -7.54 2.21
N GLN A 67 3.79 -7.33 0.90
CA GLN A 67 4.82 -7.77 -0.06
C GLN A 67 6.17 -7.08 0.15
N MET A 68 6.16 -5.77 0.40
CA MET A 68 7.37 -5.02 0.73
C MET A 68 7.97 -5.50 2.05
N GLY A 69 7.14 -5.79 3.07
CA GLY A 69 7.60 -6.34 4.34
C GLY A 69 8.28 -7.70 4.23
N GLU A 70 7.73 -8.60 3.40
CA GLU A 70 8.37 -9.88 3.09
C GLU A 70 9.72 -9.69 2.41
N THR A 71 9.80 -8.75 1.47
CA THR A 71 11.03 -8.42 0.74
C THR A 71 12.09 -7.84 1.67
N VAL A 72 11.71 -6.89 2.54
CA VAL A 72 12.59 -6.32 3.56
C VAL A 72 13.10 -7.41 4.50
N ARG A 73 12.25 -8.33 4.97
CA ARG A 73 12.66 -9.42 5.86
C ARG A 73 13.68 -10.35 5.20
N LYS A 74 13.44 -10.75 3.95
CA LYS A 74 14.36 -11.62 3.17
C LYS A 74 15.68 -10.92 2.88
N ARG A 75 15.65 -9.64 2.52
CA ARG A 75 16.86 -8.88 2.15
C ARG A 75 17.63 -8.32 3.34
N ALA A 76 17.00 -8.08 4.49
CA ALA A 76 17.73 -7.73 5.72
C ALA A 76 18.73 -8.82 6.14
N GLN A 77 18.52 -10.07 5.70
CA GLN A 77 19.44 -11.18 5.90
C GLN A 77 20.62 -11.19 4.91
N MET A 78 20.56 -10.40 3.83
CA MET A 78 21.56 -10.32 2.76
C MET A 78 22.08 -8.88 2.67
N GLN A 79 23.27 -8.62 3.21
CA GLN A 79 23.84 -7.27 3.37
C GLN A 79 23.73 -6.39 2.09
N GLY A 80 23.04 -5.25 2.23
CA GLY A 80 22.85 -4.21 1.21
C GLY A 80 21.82 -3.20 1.70
N THR A 81 22.27 -2.07 2.27
CA THR A 81 21.44 -1.26 3.19
C THR A 81 20.48 -0.29 2.47
N THR A 82 20.92 0.42 1.44
CA THR A 82 20.16 1.57 0.90
C THR A 82 18.87 1.19 0.16
N GLN A 83 18.83 0.07 -0.55
CA GLN A 83 17.59 -0.37 -1.22
C GLN A 83 16.58 -0.94 -0.20
N VAL A 84 17.06 -1.66 0.81
CA VAL A 84 16.22 -2.22 1.88
C VAL A 84 15.62 -1.09 2.73
N GLU A 85 16.39 -0.05 3.02
CA GLU A 85 15.91 1.15 3.73
C GLU A 85 14.79 1.87 2.97
N ARG A 86 14.94 2.06 1.65
CA ARG A 86 13.89 2.67 0.82
C ARG A 86 12.63 1.80 0.75
N GLU A 87 12.78 0.50 0.54
CA GLU A 87 11.65 -0.44 0.52
C GLU A 87 10.91 -0.46 1.87
N PHE A 88 11.67 -0.42 2.98
CA PHE A 88 11.12 -0.37 4.33
C PHE A 88 10.40 0.96 4.63
N ALA A 89 10.94 2.09 4.15
CA ALA A 89 10.26 3.37 4.26
C ALA A 89 8.94 3.36 3.49
N LEU A 90 8.92 2.86 2.25
CA LEU A 90 7.69 2.78 1.46
C LEU A 90 6.67 1.81 2.08
N MET A 91 7.13 0.68 2.61
CA MET A 91 6.29 -0.26 3.36
C MET A 91 5.58 0.44 4.52
N LYS A 92 6.31 1.26 5.30
CA LYS A 92 5.71 2.02 6.41
C LYS A 92 4.67 3.02 5.90
N THR A 93 4.99 3.78 4.85
CA THR A 93 4.05 4.73 4.23
C THR A 93 2.78 4.04 3.75
N ALA A 94 2.89 2.87 3.10
CA ALA A 94 1.74 2.10 2.66
C ALA A 94 0.91 1.58 3.84
N ASN A 95 1.56 1.07 4.90
CA ASN A 95 0.87 0.59 6.10
C ASN A 95 0.12 1.73 6.82
N GLU A 96 0.75 2.90 6.93
CA GLU A 96 0.13 4.11 7.47
C GLU A 96 -1.07 4.56 6.63
N ALA A 97 -0.91 4.66 5.30
CA ALA A 97 -1.99 5.03 4.40
C ALA A 97 -3.18 4.08 4.54
N ALA A 98 -2.93 2.76 4.60
CA ALA A 98 -3.97 1.77 4.79
C ALA A 98 -4.71 1.94 6.12
N ALA A 99 -3.98 2.19 7.22
CA ALA A 99 -4.58 2.40 8.54
C ALA A 99 -5.46 3.65 8.58
N GLN A 100 -4.98 4.75 8.00
CA GLN A 100 -5.71 6.01 7.92
C GLN A 100 -6.99 5.87 7.07
N ASN A 101 -6.92 5.16 5.96
CA ASN A 101 -8.09 4.88 5.12
C ASN A 101 -9.14 4.04 5.86
N TRP A 102 -8.74 3.02 6.64
CA TRP A 102 -9.70 2.29 7.48
C TRP A 102 -10.34 3.18 8.53
N LEU A 103 -9.58 4.08 9.17
CA LEU A 103 -10.13 5.06 10.11
C LEU A 103 -11.16 5.96 9.41
N ALA A 104 -10.84 6.46 8.22
CA ALA A 104 -11.74 7.29 7.43
C ALA A 104 -13.02 6.54 7.02
N LEU A 105 -12.92 5.26 6.68
CA LEU A 105 -14.08 4.42 6.38
C LEU A 105 -14.98 4.20 7.61
N GLY A 106 -14.38 3.94 8.78
CA GLY A 106 -15.13 3.83 10.04
C GLY A 106 -15.86 5.13 10.39
N GLN A 107 -15.20 6.28 10.17
CA GLN A 107 -15.82 7.60 10.37
C GLN A 107 -16.96 7.83 9.38
N TYR A 108 -16.76 7.48 8.10
CA TYR A 108 -17.79 7.55 7.08
C TYR A 108 -19.04 6.77 7.50
N PHE A 109 -18.90 5.53 7.95
CA PHE A 109 -20.04 4.74 8.44
C PHE A 109 -20.71 5.36 9.67
N SER A 110 -19.92 5.90 10.58
CA SER A 110 -20.44 6.60 11.77
C SER A 110 -21.30 7.82 11.38
N ILE A 111 -20.84 8.63 10.41
CA ILE A 111 -21.57 9.79 9.87
C ILE A 111 -22.85 9.34 9.17
N LYS A 112 -22.77 8.25 8.38
CA LYS A 112 -23.92 7.66 7.66
C LYS A 112 -24.90 6.91 8.57
N LYS A 113 -24.71 6.94 9.90
CA LYS A 113 -25.54 6.23 10.89
C LYS A 113 -25.61 4.73 10.62
N GLN A 114 -24.48 4.15 10.25
CA GLN A 114 -24.27 2.71 10.02
C GLN A 114 -23.35 2.14 11.12
N PRO A 115 -23.84 2.05 12.38
CA PRO A 115 -22.99 1.75 13.54
C PRO A 115 -22.43 0.32 13.51
N ALA A 116 -23.12 -0.65 12.92
CA ALA A 116 -22.61 -2.02 12.80
C ALA A 116 -21.38 -2.09 11.88
N GLN A 117 -21.45 -1.44 10.72
CA GLN A 117 -20.35 -1.33 9.78
C GLN A 117 -19.19 -0.54 10.38
N ALA A 118 -19.47 0.59 11.03
CA ALA A 118 -18.46 1.39 11.73
C ALA A 118 -17.72 0.56 12.78
N ARG A 119 -18.44 -0.21 13.61
CA ARG A 119 -17.83 -1.13 14.60
C ARG A 119 -16.94 -2.15 13.95
N ALA A 120 -17.43 -2.83 12.90
CA ALA A 120 -16.65 -3.84 12.20
C ALA A 120 -15.35 -3.26 11.63
N THR A 121 -15.42 -2.06 11.05
CA THR A 121 -14.23 -1.37 10.52
C THR A 121 -13.24 -0.99 11.62
N TYR A 122 -13.70 -0.39 12.72
CA TYR A 122 -12.79 -0.04 13.81
C TYR A 122 -12.22 -1.27 14.51
N GLN A 123 -13.00 -2.34 14.67
CA GLN A 123 -12.53 -3.59 15.24
C GLN A 123 -11.42 -4.22 14.37
N ARG A 124 -11.59 -4.23 13.04
CA ARG A 124 -10.53 -4.64 12.10
C ARG A 124 -9.23 -3.88 12.35
N ILE A 125 -9.28 -2.57 12.58
CA ILE A 125 -8.06 -1.79 12.85
C ILE A 125 -7.37 -2.25 14.13
N VAL A 126 -8.16 -2.49 15.20
CA VAL A 126 -7.63 -2.98 16.48
C VAL A 126 -6.95 -4.33 16.33
N ASP A 127 -7.54 -5.22 15.53
CA ASP A 127 -7.07 -6.60 15.35
C ASP A 127 -5.89 -6.72 14.37
N THR A 128 -5.85 -5.89 13.32
CA THR A 128 -4.82 -5.94 12.28
C THR A 128 -3.54 -5.20 12.69
N TYR A 129 -3.64 -4.01 13.28
CA TYR A 129 -2.52 -3.09 13.46
C TYR A 129 -1.83 -3.26 14.82
N THR A 130 -1.31 -4.46 15.09
CA THR A 130 -0.80 -4.85 16.42
C THR A 130 0.61 -4.37 16.72
N ASN A 131 1.36 -3.87 15.73
CA ASN A 131 2.74 -3.45 15.95
C ASN A 131 2.82 -2.22 16.88
N PRO A 132 3.92 -2.05 17.64
CA PRO A 132 4.10 -0.88 18.50
C PRO A 132 4.01 0.45 17.75
N THR A 133 4.45 0.49 16.49
CA THR A 133 4.40 1.69 15.64
C THR A 133 2.97 2.10 15.26
N ASP A 134 2.04 1.14 15.28
CA ASP A 134 0.67 1.35 14.78
C ASP A 134 -0.30 1.68 15.94
N ARG A 135 0.25 1.84 17.15
CA ARG A 135 -0.49 2.08 18.41
C ARG A 135 -1.48 3.24 18.30
N SER A 136 -1.10 4.33 17.63
CA SER A 136 -1.94 5.52 17.50
C SER A 136 -3.24 5.23 16.74
N TYR A 137 -3.22 4.37 15.72
CA TYR A 137 -4.41 4.00 14.95
C TYR A 137 -5.34 3.10 15.77
N ARG A 138 -4.77 2.15 16.51
CA ARG A 138 -5.55 1.30 17.43
C ARG A 138 -6.23 2.12 18.52
N GLU A 139 -5.52 3.05 19.14
CA GLU A 139 -6.10 3.91 20.17
C GLU A 139 -7.22 4.79 19.61
N GLN A 140 -7.09 5.29 18.38
CA GLN A 140 -8.16 6.02 17.71
C GLN A 140 -9.39 5.13 17.47
N ALA A 141 -9.18 3.92 16.92
CA ALA A 141 -10.25 2.97 16.68
C ALA A 141 -10.95 2.53 17.98
N GLN A 142 -10.20 2.28 19.06
CA GLN A 142 -10.74 1.93 20.38
C GLN A 142 -11.58 3.06 20.97
N ARG A 143 -11.14 4.32 20.85
CA ARG A 143 -11.96 5.48 21.26
C ARG A 143 -13.26 5.53 20.48
N ALA A 144 -13.20 5.40 19.15
CA ALA A 144 -14.39 5.41 18.31
C ALA A 144 -15.35 4.25 18.61
N LEU A 145 -14.84 3.05 18.90
CA LEU A 145 -15.64 1.91 19.37
C LEU A 145 -16.37 2.23 20.68
N LYS A 146 -15.67 2.86 21.62
CA LYS A 146 -16.24 3.26 22.91
C LYS A 146 -17.34 4.31 22.73
N ASP A 147 -17.15 5.27 21.83
CA ASP A 147 -18.16 6.27 21.49
C ASP A 147 -19.39 5.63 20.83
N LEU A 148 -19.19 4.68 19.91
CA LEU A 148 -20.27 3.92 19.28
C LEU A 148 -21.06 3.09 20.30
N GLU A 149 -20.40 2.52 21.30
CA GLU A 149 -21.06 1.78 22.37
C GLU A 149 -22.01 2.66 23.18
N ILE A 150 -21.59 3.88 23.52
CA ILE A 150 -22.41 4.86 24.23
C ILE A 150 -23.59 5.32 23.36
N LEU A 151 -23.33 5.61 22.09
CA LEU A 151 -24.30 6.25 21.20
C LEU A 151 -25.30 5.27 20.56
N SER A 152 -24.97 3.99 20.43
CA SER A 152 -25.77 3.04 19.65
C SER A 152 -25.55 1.59 20.10
N PRO A 153 -25.75 1.23 21.37
CA PRO A 153 -25.33 -0.06 21.93
C PRO A 153 -25.80 -1.25 21.08
N PRO A 154 -24.98 -2.31 20.95
CA PRO A 154 -25.34 -3.48 20.18
C PRO A 154 -26.63 -4.08 20.74
N THR A 155 -27.62 -4.27 19.87
CA THR A 155 -28.87 -4.94 20.24
C THR A 155 -28.54 -6.38 20.63
N THR A 156 -28.54 -6.65 21.93
CA THR A 156 -28.44 -8.01 22.45
C THR A 156 -29.78 -8.68 22.14
N HIS A 157 -29.83 -9.48 21.09
CA HIS A 157 -30.96 -10.40 20.90
C HIS A 157 -30.82 -11.51 21.95
N THR A 158 -31.36 -11.26 23.15
CA THR A 158 -31.78 -12.34 24.05
C THR A 158 -32.85 -13.14 23.32
N LEU A 159 -32.48 -14.32 22.82
CA LEU A 159 -33.44 -15.34 22.41
C LEU A 159 -34.24 -15.78 23.65
N PRO A 160 -35.57 -15.91 23.55
CA PRO A 160 -36.43 -16.38 24.64
C PRO A 160 -36.17 -17.84 25.02
#